data_AF-A0A814IRM6-F1
#
_entry.id   AF-A0A814IRM6-F1
#
_cell.length_a   1.000
_cell.length_b   1.000
_cell.length_c   1.000
_cell.angle_alpha   90.00
_cell.angle_beta   90.00
_cell.angle_gamma   90.00
#
_symmetry.space_group_name_H-M   'P 1'
#
loop_
_entity.id
_entity.type
_entity.pdbx_description
1 polymer ?
#
loop_
_entity_poly.entity_id
_entity_poly.type
_entity_poly.pdbx_seq_one_letter_code
_entity_poly.pdbx_strand_id
1 'polypeptide(L)'
;MARYMGEQEGVSAIVVRIGAFKPNSVAQVEYEHYWMMDAWLSPRDACHLFERCIDASETIRFVNAHGLSNNTFNCMDIQSTKDLLGYEPHDNFFEEAPNFKALKYW
;
A
#
# COMPACT_ATOMS: atom_id res chain seq x y z
N MET A 1 -3.26 12.84 -16.46
CA MET A 1 -2.60 14.08 -16.00
C MET A 1 -1.21 13.82 -15.44
N ALA A 2 -1.04 13.07 -14.33
CA ALA A 2 0.27 12.83 -13.71
C ALA A 2 1.34 12.26 -14.68
N ARG A 3 0.97 11.26 -15.50
CA ARG A 3 1.89 10.72 -16.52
C ARG A 3 2.38 11.77 -17.52
N TYR A 4 1.48 12.64 -17.98
CA TYR A 4 1.82 13.73 -18.90
C TYR A 4 2.79 14.72 -18.24
N MET A 5 2.53 15.09 -16.97
CA MET A 5 3.42 15.99 -16.21
C MET A 5 4.84 15.42 -16.06
N GLY A 6 4.95 14.12 -15.76
CA GLY A 6 6.21 13.41 -15.65
C GLY A 6 6.98 13.30 -16.96
N GLU A 7 6.29 12.95 -18.05
CA GLU A 7 6.92 12.68 -19.35
C GLU A 7 7.17 13.95 -20.19
N GLN A 8 6.29 14.96 -20.11
CA GLN A 8 6.29 16.10 -21.03
C GLN A 8 6.69 17.42 -20.36
N GLU A 9 6.31 17.63 -19.09
CA GLU A 9 6.56 18.90 -18.38
C GLU A 9 7.77 18.82 -17.44
N GLY A 10 8.40 17.65 -17.33
CA GLY A 10 9.58 17.43 -16.50
C GLY A 10 9.33 17.45 -14.99
N VAL A 11 8.07 17.45 -14.56
CA VAL A 11 7.67 17.46 -13.15
C VAL A 11 7.48 16.02 -12.68
N SER A 12 8.32 15.57 -11.74
CA SER A 12 8.15 14.24 -11.14
C SER A 12 6.75 14.07 -10.55
N ALA A 13 6.08 12.97 -10.89
CA ALA A 13 4.72 12.69 -10.45
C ALA A 13 4.57 11.22 -9.99
N ILE A 14 4.30 11.03 -8.71
CA ILE A 14 4.00 9.72 -8.12
C ILE A 14 2.51 9.66 -7.81
N VAL A 15 1.82 8.67 -8.36
CA VAL A 15 0.41 8.41 -8.10
C VAL A 15 0.30 7.26 -7.13
N VAL A 16 -0.30 7.51 -5.96
CA VAL A 16 -0.56 6.46 -4.96
C VAL A 16 -2.01 6.00 -5.05
N ARG A 17 -2.22 4.73 -5.37
CA ARG A 17 -3.52 4.06 -5.32
C ARG A 17 -3.71 3.43 -3.95
N ILE A 18 -4.37 4.17 -3.07
CA ILE A 18 -4.60 3.77 -1.68
C ILE A 18 -5.67 2.68 -1.65
N GLY A 19 -5.37 1.56 -0.98
CA GLY A 19 -6.34 0.52 -0.67
C GLY A 19 -7.29 0.91 0.47
N ALA A 20 -7.69 -0.07 1.29
CA ALA A 20 -8.52 0.15 2.47
C ALA A 20 -7.67 0.72 3.63
N PHE A 21 -7.48 2.04 3.63
CA PHE A 21 -6.79 2.74 4.71
C PHE A 21 -7.62 2.76 6.00
N LYS A 22 -7.25 1.92 6.97
CA LYS A 22 -7.98 1.75 8.23
C LYS A 22 -7.02 1.45 9.38
N PRO A 23 -7.31 1.92 10.61
CA PRO A 23 -6.48 1.61 11.77
C PRO A 23 -6.58 0.12 12.13
N ASN A 24 -5.56 -0.40 12.82
CA ASN A 24 -5.49 -1.81 13.23
C ASN A 24 -6.69 -2.21 14.09
N SER A 25 -7.26 -1.30 14.88
CA SER A 25 -8.47 -1.57 15.67
C SER A 25 -9.66 -1.97 14.81
N VAL A 26 -9.77 -1.48 13.58
CA VAL A 26 -10.86 -1.86 12.66
C VAL A 26 -10.64 -3.28 12.14
N ALA A 27 -9.39 -3.71 11.92
CA ALA A 27 -9.10 -5.10 11.55
C ALA A 27 -9.44 -6.10 12.68
N GLN A 28 -9.42 -5.64 13.94
CA GLN A 28 -9.60 -6.51 15.12
C GLN A 28 -11.05 -6.76 15.52
N VAL A 29 -11.99 -5.89 15.15
CA VAL A 29 -13.29 -5.80 15.85
C VAL A 29 -14.46 -6.43 15.11
N GLU A 30 -14.53 -6.40 13.76
CA GLU A 30 -15.77 -6.78 13.05
C GLU A 30 -15.55 -7.73 11.87
N TYR A 31 -16.38 -8.78 11.79
CA TYR A 31 -16.47 -9.68 10.64
C TYR A 31 -16.91 -8.94 9.35
N GLU A 32 -17.54 -7.77 9.48
CA GLU A 32 -18.02 -6.94 8.36
C GLU A 32 -16.89 -6.34 7.51
N HIS A 33 -15.64 -6.49 7.93
CA HIS A 33 -14.46 -5.97 7.23
C HIS A 33 -13.72 -6.99 6.37
N TYR A 34 -14.34 -8.15 6.06
CA TYR A 34 -13.75 -9.16 5.18
C TYR A 34 -13.26 -8.58 3.83
N TRP A 35 -13.96 -7.58 3.30
CA TRP A 35 -13.62 -6.91 2.04
C TRP A 35 -12.28 -6.16 2.08
N MET A 36 -11.67 -5.97 3.26
CA MET A 36 -10.35 -5.35 3.41
C MET A 36 -9.21 -6.35 3.29
N MET A 37 -9.47 -7.67 3.33
CA MET A 37 -8.42 -8.69 3.48
C MET A 37 -7.36 -8.68 2.38
N ASP A 38 -7.74 -8.20 1.20
CA ASP A 38 -6.91 -8.11 0.00
C ASP A 38 -6.45 -6.68 -0.32
N ALA A 39 -6.90 -5.67 0.43
CA ALA A 39 -6.67 -4.27 0.11
C ALA A 39 -6.22 -3.43 1.31
N TRP A 40 -6.08 -4.02 2.51
CA TRP A 40 -5.81 -3.26 3.73
C TRP A 40 -4.48 -2.51 3.66
N LEU A 41 -4.49 -1.28 4.18
CA LEU A 41 -3.31 -0.45 4.37
C LEU A 41 -3.34 0.12 5.79
N SER A 42 -2.35 -0.22 6.60
CA SER A 42 -2.20 0.28 7.95
C SER A 42 -1.72 1.75 7.97
N PRO A 43 -1.97 2.51 9.07
CA PRO A 43 -1.39 3.83 9.27
C PRO A 43 0.14 3.86 9.20
N ARG A 44 0.81 2.85 9.76
CA ARG A 44 2.28 2.76 9.76
C ARG A 44 2.81 2.60 8.35
N ASP A 45 2.26 1.66 7.60
CA ASP A 45 2.68 1.36 6.24
C ASP A 45 2.34 2.52 5.28
N ALA A 46 1.20 3.19 5.47
CA ALA A 46 0.87 4.39 4.71
C ALA A 46 1.89 5.52 4.94
N CYS A 47 2.26 5.77 6.21
CA CYS A 47 3.29 6.76 6.52
C CYS A 47 4.62 6.42 5.85
N HIS A 48 5.03 5.15 5.93
CA HIS A 48 6.24 4.68 5.26
C HIS A 48 6.18 4.92 3.75
N LEU A 49 5.07 4.57 3.10
CA LEU A 49 4.89 4.77 1.67
C LEU A 49 5.00 6.25 1.27
N PHE A 50 4.35 7.16 2.00
CA PHE A 50 4.41 8.58 1.68
C PHE A 50 5.79 9.18 1.94
N GLU A 51 6.49 8.74 2.99
CA GLU A 51 7.89 9.10 3.24
C GLU A 51 8.77 8.69 2.05
N ARG A 52 8.62 7.46 1.56
CA ARG A 52 9.32 6.95 0.37
C ARG A 52 8.96 7.69 -0.92
N CYS A 53 7.73 8.20 -1.04
CA CYS A 53 7.36 9.07 -2.17
C CYS A 53 8.08 10.42 -2.12
N ILE A 54 8.28 10.98 -0.92
CA ILE A 54 8.96 12.27 -0.73
C ILE A 54 10.46 12.12 -0.99
N ASP A 55 11.06 11.03 -0.51
CA ASP A 55 12.50 10.74 -0.65
C ASP A 55 12.85 10.05 -1.99
N ALA A 56 11.86 9.89 -2.87
CA ALA A 56 12.03 9.21 -4.15
C ALA A 56 13.14 9.88 -4.99
N SER A 57 13.93 9.06 -5.70
CA SER A 57 15.02 9.54 -6.55
C SER A 57 14.55 10.64 -7.51
N GLU A 58 15.34 11.70 -7.66
CA GLU A 58 15.08 12.78 -8.63
C GLU A 58 15.05 12.30 -10.10
N THR A 59 15.54 11.09 -10.37
CA THR A 59 15.44 10.46 -11.70
C THR A 59 14.04 9.91 -12.00
N ILE A 60 13.21 9.71 -10.97
CA ILE A 60 11.83 9.29 -11.15
C ILE A 60 11.05 10.42 -11.84
N ARG A 61 10.36 10.06 -12.91
CA ARG A 61 9.49 10.98 -13.67
C ARG A 61 8.02 10.66 -13.43
N PHE A 62 7.68 9.38 -13.49
CA PHE A 62 6.33 8.92 -13.23
C PHE A 62 6.32 7.52 -12.61
N VAL A 63 5.51 7.34 -11.55
CA VAL A 63 5.28 6.04 -10.90
C VAL A 63 3.80 5.91 -10.58
N ASN A 64 3.26 4.69 -10.77
CA ASN A 64 1.97 4.29 -10.22
C ASN A 64 2.24 3.29 -9.09
N ALA A 65 2.11 3.77 -7.86
CA ALA A 65 2.35 3.02 -6.63
C ALA A 65 1.04 2.47 -6.07
N HIS A 66 1.02 1.19 -5.73
CA HIS A 66 -0.10 0.55 -5.04
C HIS A 66 0.16 0.58 -3.53
N GLY A 67 -0.71 1.27 -2.79
CA GLY A 67 -0.61 1.42 -1.34
C GLY A 67 -1.42 0.37 -0.61
N LEU A 68 -0.79 -0.78 -0.36
CA LEU A 68 -1.31 -1.85 0.47
C LEU A 68 -0.23 -2.26 1.48
N SER A 69 -0.65 -2.76 2.63
CA SER A 69 0.22 -3.45 3.58
C SER A 69 0.70 -4.79 3.02
N ASN A 70 1.55 -5.51 3.76
CA ASN A 70 2.09 -6.80 3.34
C ASN A 70 1.07 -7.94 3.55
N ASN A 71 -0.16 -7.75 3.06
CA ASN A 71 -1.24 -8.71 3.23
C ASN A 71 -0.97 -9.97 2.42
N THR A 72 -1.46 -11.10 2.93
CA THR A 72 -1.25 -12.42 2.31
C THR A 72 -1.88 -12.52 0.93
N PHE A 73 -3.00 -11.85 0.69
CA PHE A 73 -3.78 -11.96 -0.54
C PHE A 73 -4.02 -10.59 -1.19
N ASN A 74 -2.98 -9.78 -1.36
CA ASN A 74 -3.12 -8.45 -1.98
C ASN A 74 -3.79 -8.53 -3.38
N CYS A 75 -4.86 -7.75 -3.59
CA CYS A 75 -5.59 -7.64 -4.86
C CYS A 75 -4.84 -6.81 -5.92
N MET A 76 -3.79 -6.10 -5.50
CA MET A 76 -2.90 -5.32 -6.36
C MET A 76 -1.44 -5.70 -6.08
N ASP A 77 -0.66 -5.84 -7.14
CA ASP A 77 0.78 -6.09 -7.02
C ASP A 77 1.50 -4.85 -6.46
N ILE A 78 2.19 -5.03 -5.33
CA ILE A 78 2.97 -3.97 -4.69
C ILE A 78 4.45 -4.02 -5.08
N GLN A 79 4.92 -5.03 -5.81
CA GLN A 79 6.35 -5.24 -6.07
C GLN A 79 7.01 -4.03 -6.75
N SER A 80 6.35 -3.43 -7.74
CA SER A 80 6.83 -2.20 -8.39
C SER A 80 6.97 -1.02 -7.42
N THR A 81 6.11 -0.93 -6.41
CA THR A 81 6.17 0.10 -5.37
C THR A 81 7.37 -0.13 -4.46
N LYS A 82 7.65 -1.39 -4.12
CA LYS A 82 8.84 -1.78 -3.37
C LYS A 82 10.12 -1.46 -4.13
N ASP A 83 10.18 -1.87 -5.40
CA ASP A 83 11.39 -1.76 -6.22
C ASP A 83 11.73 -0.31 -6.58
N LEU A 84 10.71 0.50 -6.90
CA LEU A 84 10.93 1.87 -7.39
C LEU A 84 11.04 2.90 -6.27
N LEU A 85 10.32 2.70 -5.16
CA LEU A 85 10.27 3.67 -4.06
C LEU A 85 10.99 3.18 -2.80
N GLY A 86 11.45 1.92 -2.75
CA GLY A 86 11.99 1.34 -1.51
C GLY A 86 10.92 1.14 -0.44
N TYR A 87 9.67 0.89 -0.87
CA TYR A 87 8.57 0.63 0.05
C TYR A 87 8.69 -0.76 0.68
N GLU A 88 8.65 -0.82 2.00
CA GLU A 88 8.76 -2.04 2.80
C GLU A 88 7.59 -2.06 3.80
N PRO A 89 6.41 -2.56 3.41
CA PRO A 89 5.30 -2.70 4.35
C PRO A 89 5.58 -3.80 5.36
N HIS A 90 5.21 -3.56 6.62
CA HIS A 90 5.42 -4.50 7.72
C HIS A 90 4.14 -5.20 8.16
N ASP A 91 3.01 -4.48 8.17
CA ASP A 91 1.80 -4.99 8.78
C ASP A 91 1.09 -5.96 7.81
N ASN A 92 0.30 -6.89 8.36
CA ASN A 92 -0.48 -7.86 7.58
C ASN A 92 -1.87 -8.01 8.17
N PHE A 93 -2.91 -7.89 7.34
CA PHE A 93 -4.30 -7.98 7.76
C PHE A 93 -4.61 -9.22 8.62
N PHE A 94 -4.13 -10.41 8.22
CA PHE A 94 -4.43 -11.67 8.92
C PHE A 94 -3.69 -11.83 10.24
N GLU A 95 -2.61 -11.08 10.46
CA GLU A 95 -1.91 -11.05 11.75
C GLU A 95 -2.62 -10.12 12.72
N GLU A 96 -3.12 -9.00 12.20
CA GLU A 96 -3.83 -7.97 12.96
C GLU A 96 -5.30 -8.30 13.20
N ALA A 97 -5.90 -9.23 12.45
CA ALA A 97 -7.30 -9.63 12.56
C ALA A 97 -7.44 -11.06 13.16
N PRO A 98 -7.62 -11.22 14.49
CA PRO A 98 -7.61 -12.53 15.14
C PRO A 98 -8.64 -13.52 14.58
N ASN A 99 -9.81 -13.01 14.18
CA ASN A 99 -10.91 -13.79 13.65
C ASN A 99 -10.60 -14.41 12.27
N PHE A 100 -9.62 -13.85 11.55
CA PHE A 100 -9.23 -14.31 10.22
C PHE A 100 -7.86 -14.99 10.21
N LYS A 101 -7.14 -15.04 11.33
CA LYS A 101 -5.77 -15.56 11.43
C LYS A 101 -5.60 -16.98 10.87
N ALA A 102 -6.63 -17.83 11.00
CA ALA A 102 -6.62 -19.18 10.46
C ALA A 102 -6.59 -19.23 8.92
N LEU A 103 -7.16 -18.22 8.25
CA LEU A 103 -7.21 -18.13 6.78
C LEU A 103 -5.86 -17.77 6.14
N LYS A 104 -4.86 -17.38 6.93
CA LYS A 104 -3.53 -17.04 6.43
C LYS A 104 -2.82 -18.21 5.71
N TYR A 105 -3.19 -19.45 6.03
CA TYR A 105 -2.50 -20.67 5.59
C TYR A 105 -3.31 -21.53 4.59
N TRP A 106 -4.43 -21.01 4.08
CA TRP A 106 -5.25 -21.64 3.05
C TRP A 106 -4.93 -21.04 1.68
#